data_AF-A0A948GDN1-F1
#
_entry.id   AF-A0A948GDN1-F1
#
_cell.length_a   1.000
_cell.length_b   1.000
_cell.length_c   1.000
_cell.angle_alpha   90.00
_cell.angle_beta   90.00
_cell.angle_gamma   90.00
#
_symmetry.space_group_name_H-M   'P 1'
#
loop_
_entity.id
_entity.type
_entity.pdbx_description
1 polymer ?
#
loop_
_entity_poly.entity_id
_entity_poly.type
_entity_poly.pdbx_seq_one_letter_code
_entity_poly.pdbx_strand_id
1 'polypeptide(L)'
;MQEQINDLNKIISRLKSDEFSVKINLASGFSTAVAIVYADASVAEAIRLCRENIQLVGILLNEIREICLRSVDPRYESPWDSLLAALLIIVKEADLLSVEFASSLVQRAPQIWWARRLATQMLSVEPRDRDTSDIVDMVQLKQGTGLQTECKYFQDTALDSRITSDSIFAPALSWSNNDWRISRPIGLLNQPTIEEMTDCRAEIEADNYWSLPNTASLLKRNAGNVETSEWRLAA
;
A
#
# COMPACT_ATOMS: atom_id res chain seq x y z
N MET A 1 19.22 5.58 22.97
CA MET A 1 17.87 5.72 22.36
C MET A 1 17.75 6.99 21.53
N GLN A 2 17.92 8.19 22.10
CA GLN A 2 17.79 9.45 21.32
C GLN A 2 18.72 9.52 20.09
N GLU A 3 19.96 9.05 20.24
CA GLU A 3 20.92 8.96 19.13
C GLU A 3 20.42 8.08 17.99
N GLN A 4 19.94 6.86 18.29
CA GLN A 4 19.36 5.96 17.30
C GLN A 4 18.12 6.54 16.60
N ILE A 5 17.28 7.29 17.33
CA ILE A 5 16.14 8.00 16.74
C ILE A 5 16.63 9.06 15.75
N ASN A 6 17.65 9.83 16.12
CA ASN A 6 18.23 10.84 15.23
C ASN A 6 18.85 10.21 13.99
N ASP A 7 19.52 9.06 14.12
CA ASP A 7 20.11 8.36 12.99
C ASP A 7 19.06 7.75 12.06
N LEU A 8 18.00 7.15 12.64
CA LEU A 8 16.85 6.70 11.85
C LEU A 8 16.20 7.84 11.08
N ASN A 9 16.02 9.00 11.71
CA ASN A 9 15.46 10.17 11.05
C ASN A 9 16.34 10.66 9.88
N LYS A 10 17.67 10.66 10.03
CA LYS A 10 18.58 10.97 8.91
C LYS A 10 18.42 9.98 7.76
N ILE A 11 18.26 8.69 8.06
CA ILE A 11 18.03 7.65 7.05
C ILE A 11 16.70 7.88 6.33
N ILE A 12 15.61 8.12 7.06
CA ILE A 12 14.30 8.45 6.47
C ILE A 12 14.40 9.69 5.58
N SER A 13 15.14 10.72 5.98
CA SER A 13 15.39 11.90 5.15
C SER A 13 16.13 11.57 3.86
N ARG A 14 17.06 10.61 3.85
CA ARG A 14 17.73 10.14 2.62
C ARG A 14 16.75 9.37 1.72
N LEU A 15 15.92 8.50 2.30
CA LEU A 15 14.89 7.75 1.56
C LEU A 15 13.79 8.65 0.99
N LYS A 16 13.58 9.84 1.54
CA LYS A 16 12.69 10.88 1.01
C LYS A 16 13.25 11.64 -0.19
N SER A 17 14.53 11.44 -0.54
CA SER A 17 15.17 12.19 -1.61
C SER A 17 14.63 11.82 -3.00
N ASP A 18 14.67 12.78 -3.92
CA ASP A 18 14.32 12.57 -5.32
C ASP A 18 15.23 11.51 -5.96
N GLU A 19 16.50 11.45 -5.56
CA GLU A 19 17.45 10.43 -6.04
C GLU A 19 16.95 9.01 -5.74
N PHE A 20 16.47 8.76 -4.52
CA PHE A 20 15.92 7.46 -4.15
C PHE A 20 14.63 7.16 -4.93
N SER A 21 13.75 8.14 -5.06
CA SER A 21 12.50 8.01 -5.82
C SER A 21 12.76 7.67 -7.30
N VAL A 22 13.67 8.38 -7.94
CA VAL A 22 14.07 8.16 -9.34
C VAL A 22 14.65 6.76 -9.54
N LYS A 23 15.54 6.29 -8.63
CA LYS A 23 16.12 4.94 -8.73
C LYS A 23 15.04 3.85 -8.78
N ILE A 24 14.02 3.96 -7.93
CA ILE A 24 12.92 2.99 -7.89
C ILE A 24 12.01 3.13 -9.11
N ASN A 25 11.68 4.36 -9.52
CA ASN A 25 10.78 4.59 -10.66
C ASN A 25 11.41 4.24 -12.01
N LEU A 26 12.74 4.19 -12.11
CA LEU A 26 13.45 3.69 -13.29
C LEU A 26 13.53 2.16 -13.37
N ALA A 27 13.02 1.44 -12.36
CA ALA A 27 12.99 -0.01 -12.39
C ALA A 27 12.13 -0.53 -13.55
N SER A 28 12.65 -1.50 -14.31
CA SER A 28 11.94 -2.12 -15.43
C SER A 28 10.71 -2.97 -15.02
N GLY A 29 10.47 -3.13 -13.73
CA GLY A 29 9.37 -3.93 -13.20
C GLY A 29 9.44 -4.10 -11.67
N PHE A 30 8.39 -4.69 -11.10
CA PHE A 30 8.20 -4.82 -9.66
C PHE A 30 9.35 -5.56 -8.95
N SER A 31 9.79 -6.70 -9.48
CA SER A 31 10.90 -7.46 -8.89
C SER A 31 12.20 -6.67 -8.88
N THR A 32 12.47 -5.91 -9.95
CA THR A 32 13.63 -5.02 -10.04
C THR A 32 13.53 -3.88 -9.04
N ALA A 33 12.35 -3.26 -8.89
CA ALA A 33 12.10 -2.20 -7.91
C ALA A 33 12.38 -2.69 -6.48
N VAL A 34 11.83 -3.84 -6.11
CA VAL A 34 12.08 -4.47 -4.79
C VAL A 34 13.56 -4.79 -4.60
N ALA A 35 14.23 -5.34 -5.61
CA ALA A 35 15.67 -5.62 -5.54
C ALA A 35 16.51 -4.35 -5.34
N ILE A 36 16.16 -3.25 -6.02
CA ILE A 36 16.80 -1.93 -5.84
C ILE A 36 16.62 -1.44 -4.39
N VAL A 37 15.41 -1.56 -3.83
CA VAL A 37 15.15 -1.16 -2.44
C VAL A 37 15.99 -1.96 -1.45
N TYR A 38 16.05 -3.29 -1.61
CA TYR A 38 16.87 -4.15 -0.75
C TYR A 38 18.38 -3.89 -0.89
N ALA A 39 18.84 -3.46 -2.06
CA ALA A 39 20.24 -3.14 -2.31
C ALA A 39 20.67 -1.75 -1.77
N ASP A 40 19.72 -0.88 -1.41
CA ASP A 40 20.04 0.44 -0.87
C ASP A 40 20.65 0.34 0.54
N ALA A 41 21.82 0.95 0.72
CA ALA A 41 22.55 0.90 1.98
C ALA A 41 21.76 1.52 3.14
N SER A 42 20.96 2.55 2.87
CA SER A 42 20.14 3.23 3.89
C SER A 42 19.02 2.33 4.39
N VAL A 43 18.43 1.51 3.50
CA VAL A 43 17.42 0.51 3.87
C VAL A 43 18.04 -0.57 4.75
N ALA A 44 19.20 -1.10 4.37
CA ALA A 44 19.92 -2.09 5.18
C ALA A 44 20.30 -1.54 6.58
N GLU A 45 20.73 -0.28 6.64
CA GLU A 45 21.06 0.39 7.91
C GLU A 45 19.82 0.57 8.80
N ALA A 46 18.68 0.99 8.23
CA ALA A 46 17.42 1.11 8.97
C ALA A 46 16.93 -0.25 9.51
N ILE A 47 17.01 -1.31 8.70
CA ILE A 47 16.67 -2.67 9.13
C ILE A 47 17.51 -3.07 10.34
N ARG A 48 18.82 -2.84 10.29
CA ARG A 48 19.73 -3.14 11.41
C ARG A 48 19.33 -2.38 12.68
N LEU A 49 19.10 -1.06 12.57
CA LEU A 49 18.70 -0.24 13.71
C LEU A 49 17.38 -0.70 14.34
N CYS A 50 16.37 -1.02 13.52
CA CYS A 50 15.07 -1.48 14.00
C CYS A 50 15.12 -2.89 14.61
N ARG A 51 16.00 -3.78 14.12
CA ARG A 51 16.25 -5.09 14.75
C ARG A 51 16.94 -4.96 16.10
N GLU A 52 17.84 -4.00 16.26
CA GLU A 52 18.50 -3.72 17.55
C GLU A 52 17.57 -3.05 18.56
N ASN A 53 16.59 -2.28 18.07
CA ASN A 53 15.63 -1.60 18.92
C ASN A 53 14.23 -1.57 18.29
N ILE A 54 13.39 -2.49 18.74
CA ILE A 54 12.01 -2.67 18.25
C ILE A 54 11.14 -1.42 18.39
N GLN A 55 11.43 -0.53 19.35
CA GLN A 55 10.65 0.71 19.53
C GLN A 55 10.76 1.65 18.32
N LEU A 56 11.84 1.54 17.56
CA LEU A 56 12.04 2.30 16.32
C LEU A 56 11.04 1.90 15.23
N VAL A 57 10.51 0.67 15.25
CA VAL A 57 9.44 0.24 14.33
C VAL A 57 8.19 1.10 14.54
N GLY A 58 7.87 1.46 15.79
CA GLY A 58 6.74 2.36 16.08
C GLY A 58 6.87 3.74 15.42
N ILE A 59 8.10 4.25 15.28
CA ILE A 59 8.38 5.51 14.57
C ILE A 59 8.10 5.34 13.08
N LEU A 60 8.54 4.21 12.48
CA LEU A 60 8.27 3.91 11.07
C LEU A 60 6.78 3.74 10.79
N LEU A 61 6.05 3.04 11.65
CA LEU A 61 4.60 2.89 11.53
C LEU A 61 3.88 4.24 11.59
N ASN A 62 4.33 5.14 12.48
CA ASN A 62 3.79 6.49 12.54
C ASN A 62 4.09 7.28 11.27
N GLU A 63 5.31 7.17 10.72
CA GLU A 63 5.69 7.81 9.47
C GLU A 63 4.84 7.30 8.28
N ILE A 64 4.64 5.98 8.19
CA ILE A 64 3.74 5.35 7.19
C ILE A 64 2.33 5.92 7.32
N ARG A 65 1.78 5.95 8.55
CA ARG A 65 0.43 6.49 8.82
C ARG A 65 0.32 7.94 8.37
N GLU A 66 1.28 8.79 8.74
CA GLU A 66 1.29 10.21 8.38
C GLU A 66 1.36 10.41 6.86
N ILE A 67 2.16 9.63 6.14
CA ILE A 67 2.23 9.69 4.67
C ILE A 67 0.89 9.26 4.05
N CYS A 68 0.29 8.16 4.53
CA CYS A 68 -0.96 7.63 3.98
C CYS A 68 -2.16 8.59 4.17
N LEU A 69 -2.09 9.49 5.15
CA LEU A 69 -3.11 10.51 5.41
C LEU A 69 -2.96 11.77 4.56
N ARG A 70 -1.87 11.93 3.81
CA ARG A 70 -1.65 13.12 2.97
C ARG A 70 -2.57 13.09 1.76
N SER A 71 -3.16 14.24 1.45
CA SER A 71 -3.88 14.43 0.19
C SER A 71 -2.91 14.43 -0.98
N VAL A 72 -3.23 13.66 -2.02
CA VAL A 72 -2.50 13.59 -3.28
C VAL A 72 -3.49 13.94 -4.39
N ASP A 73 -3.04 14.75 -5.36
CA ASP A 73 -3.84 15.06 -6.53
C ASP A 73 -4.16 13.76 -7.29
N PRO A 74 -5.44 13.42 -7.54
CA PRO A 74 -5.82 12.16 -8.18
C PRO A 74 -5.33 12.00 -9.62
N ARG A 75 -4.76 13.05 -10.23
CA ARG A 75 -4.21 13.00 -11.59
C ARG A 75 -2.76 12.53 -11.64
N TYR A 76 -2.06 12.52 -10.50
CA TYR A 76 -0.64 12.21 -10.42
C TYR A 76 -0.37 11.07 -9.45
N GLU A 77 0.73 10.38 -9.68
CA GLU A 77 1.26 9.40 -8.74
C GLU A 77 1.72 10.09 -7.45
N SER A 78 1.57 9.40 -6.32
CA SER A 78 2.05 9.87 -5.04
C SER A 78 3.58 9.94 -5.05
N PRO A 79 4.19 11.10 -4.71
CA PRO A 79 5.65 11.22 -4.64
C PRO A 79 6.25 10.36 -3.51
N TRP A 80 5.40 9.80 -2.64
CA TRP A 80 5.80 9.00 -1.49
C TRP A 80 5.75 7.49 -1.75
N ASP A 81 5.38 7.02 -2.94
CA ASP A 81 5.21 5.59 -3.22
C ASP A 81 6.50 4.80 -3.00
N SER A 82 7.61 5.26 -3.58
CA SER A 82 8.96 4.71 -3.39
C SER A 82 9.38 4.62 -1.91
N LEU A 83 9.07 5.68 -1.14
CA LEU A 83 9.34 5.71 0.29
C LEU A 83 8.48 4.70 1.06
N LEU A 84 7.18 4.63 0.79
CA LEU A 84 6.27 3.68 1.44
C LEU A 84 6.70 2.23 1.17
N ALA A 85 7.15 1.92 -0.05
CA ALA A 85 7.68 0.60 -0.39
C ALA A 85 8.92 0.26 0.46
N ALA A 86 9.85 1.22 0.63
CA ALA A 86 11.02 1.07 1.47
C ALA A 86 10.68 0.87 2.95
N LEU A 87 9.78 1.71 3.49
CA LEU A 87 9.34 1.61 4.88
C LEU A 87 8.66 0.27 5.16
N LEU A 88 7.83 -0.25 4.24
CA LEU A 88 7.24 -1.58 4.36
C LEU A 88 8.28 -2.70 4.41
N ILE A 89 9.32 -2.63 3.56
CA ILE A 89 10.43 -3.60 3.60
C ILE A 89 11.14 -3.52 4.95
N ILE A 90 11.44 -2.32 5.43
CA ILE A 90 12.14 -2.15 6.72
C ILE A 90 11.29 -2.72 7.87
N VAL A 91 10.00 -2.42 7.92
CA VAL A 91 9.07 -2.97 8.93
C VAL A 91 9.02 -4.49 8.84
N LYS A 92 8.90 -5.06 7.63
CA LYS A 92 8.87 -6.51 7.42
C LYS A 92 10.10 -7.24 7.91
N GLU A 93 11.27 -6.68 7.63
CA GLU A 93 12.53 -7.30 8.02
C GLU A 93 12.84 -7.11 9.51
N ALA A 94 12.28 -6.10 10.16
CA ALA A 94 12.49 -5.80 11.57
C ALA A 94 11.46 -6.47 12.50
N ASP A 95 10.18 -6.46 12.14
CA ASP A 95 9.09 -7.00 12.94
C ASP A 95 7.95 -7.53 12.06
N LEU A 96 7.88 -8.85 11.93
CA LEU A 96 6.87 -9.51 11.12
C LEU A 96 5.43 -9.26 11.62
N LEU A 97 5.24 -9.03 12.93
CA LEU A 97 3.91 -8.80 13.51
C LEU A 97 3.36 -7.42 13.10
N SER A 98 4.22 -6.43 12.92
CA SER A 98 3.83 -5.08 12.50
C SER A 98 3.52 -4.97 10.99
N VAL A 99 3.87 -5.97 10.19
CA VAL A 99 3.71 -5.94 8.72
C VAL A 99 2.26 -5.87 8.29
N GLU A 100 1.40 -6.64 8.93
CA GLU A 100 -0.02 -6.69 8.59
C GLU A 100 -0.65 -5.31 8.78
N PHE A 101 -0.37 -4.68 9.93
CA PHE A 101 -0.83 -3.34 10.24
C PHE A 101 -0.28 -2.31 9.24
N ALA A 102 1.04 -2.29 9.00
CA ALA A 102 1.65 -1.37 8.04
C ALA A 102 1.08 -1.53 6.62
N SER A 103 0.92 -2.77 6.16
CA SER A 103 0.39 -3.10 4.83
C SER A 103 -1.07 -2.66 4.70
N SER A 104 -1.87 -2.83 5.76
CA SER A 104 -3.27 -2.37 5.77
C SER A 104 -3.40 -0.84 5.63
N LEU A 105 -2.48 -0.08 6.25
CA LEU A 105 -2.42 1.38 6.10
C LEU A 105 -2.08 1.76 4.66
N VAL A 106 -1.04 1.15 4.11
CA VAL A 106 -0.57 1.44 2.75
C VAL A 106 -1.64 1.10 1.71
N GLN A 107 -2.36 -0.01 1.82
CA GLN A 107 -3.43 -0.35 0.88
C GLN A 107 -4.48 0.75 0.71
N ARG A 108 -4.71 1.56 1.76
CA ARG A 108 -5.70 2.64 1.76
C ARG A 108 -5.15 3.97 1.23
N ALA A 109 -3.84 4.09 1.02
CA ALA A 109 -3.25 5.33 0.53
C ALA A 109 -3.64 5.59 -0.94
N PRO A 110 -3.89 6.85 -1.34
CA PRO A 110 -4.24 7.21 -2.71
C PRO A 110 -3.01 7.21 -3.62
N GLN A 111 -3.24 6.92 -4.91
CA GLN A 111 -2.25 7.09 -6.00
C GLN A 111 -0.87 6.45 -5.76
N ILE A 112 -0.84 5.29 -5.12
CA ILE A 112 0.39 4.49 -4.94
C ILE A 112 0.33 3.23 -5.81
N TRP A 113 1.49 2.80 -6.33
CA TRP A 113 1.59 1.66 -7.23
C TRP A 113 2.50 0.56 -6.66
N TRP A 114 3.77 0.88 -6.42
CA TRP A 114 4.77 -0.05 -5.90
C TRP A 114 4.44 -0.51 -4.48
N ALA A 115 4.20 0.45 -3.58
CA ALA A 115 3.93 0.16 -2.18
C ALA A 115 2.63 -0.64 -2.01
N ARG A 116 1.60 -0.36 -2.83
CA ARG A 116 0.35 -1.11 -2.80
C ARG A 116 0.56 -2.57 -3.21
N ARG A 117 1.25 -2.80 -4.32
CA ARG A 117 1.53 -4.15 -4.81
C ARG A 117 2.36 -4.96 -3.80
N LEU A 118 3.33 -4.31 -3.17
CA LEU A 118 4.13 -4.91 -2.10
C LEU A 118 3.28 -5.25 -0.87
N ALA A 119 2.44 -4.32 -0.40
CA ALA A 119 1.52 -4.53 0.71
C ALA A 119 0.55 -5.69 0.44
N THR A 120 0.00 -5.78 -0.78
CA THR A 120 -0.85 -6.91 -1.18
C THR A 120 -0.08 -8.22 -1.10
N GLN A 121 1.15 -8.29 -1.61
CA GLN A 121 1.96 -9.51 -1.51
C GLN A 121 2.25 -9.89 -0.06
N MET A 122 2.57 -8.92 0.81
CA MET A 122 2.84 -9.19 2.22
C MET A 122 1.62 -9.73 2.98
N LEU A 123 0.40 -9.34 2.57
CA LEU A 123 -0.85 -9.83 3.15
C LEU A 123 -1.33 -11.15 2.52
N SER A 124 -0.96 -11.42 1.27
CA SER A 124 -1.30 -12.67 0.56
C SER A 124 -0.39 -13.84 0.88
N VAL A 125 0.74 -13.61 1.58
CA VAL A 125 1.49 -14.72 2.15
C VAL A 125 0.62 -15.30 3.26
N GLU A 126 -0.16 -16.33 2.91
CA GLU A 126 -0.78 -17.20 3.90
C GLU A 126 0.28 -17.50 4.96
N PRO A 127 -0.06 -17.44 6.26
CA PRO A 127 0.87 -17.80 7.30
C PRO A 127 1.28 -19.25 7.03
N ARG A 128 2.41 -19.45 6.35
CA ARG A 128 3.03 -20.76 6.13
C ARG A 128 2.97 -21.43 7.48
N ASP A 129 2.15 -22.47 7.55
CA ASP A 129 1.72 -23.13 8.78
C ASP A 129 2.72 -22.84 9.88
N ARG A 130 2.42 -21.86 10.74
CA ARG A 130 3.13 -21.79 12.02
C ARG A 130 2.76 -23.12 12.62
N ASP A 131 3.67 -24.10 12.55
CA ASP A 131 3.48 -25.46 13.03
C ASP A 131 2.95 -25.36 14.46
N THR A 132 1.63 -25.31 14.56
CA THR A 132 0.90 -25.35 15.82
C THR A 132 0.83 -26.80 16.27
N SER A 133 1.26 -27.76 15.44
CA SER A 133 1.51 -29.14 15.85
C SER A 133 2.49 -29.21 17.01
N ASP A 134 3.53 -28.37 17.03
CA ASP A 134 4.50 -28.34 18.13
C ASP A 134 3.90 -27.78 19.44
N ILE A 135 2.85 -26.96 19.35
CA ILE A 135 2.14 -26.44 20.52
C ILE A 135 1.07 -27.44 21.01
N VAL A 136 0.41 -28.16 20.10
CA VAL A 136 -0.61 -29.16 20.44
C VAL A 136 0.01 -30.42 21.06
N ASP A 137 1.20 -30.83 20.63
CA ASP A 137 1.92 -31.98 21.22
C ASP A 137 2.43 -31.70 22.65
N MET A 138 2.61 -30.42 23.02
CA MET A 138 3.00 -30.04 24.37
C MET A 138 1.82 -30.03 25.37
N VAL A 139 0.57 -30.00 24.88
CA VAL A 139 -0.64 -30.04 25.72
C VAL A 139 -1.11 -31.48 25.99
N GLN A 140 -0.77 -32.45 25.14
CA GLN A 140 -1.14 -33.86 25.37
C GLN A 140 -0.24 -34.60 26.36
N LEU A 141 0.96 -34.09 26.67
CA LEU A 141 1.89 -34.73 27.62
C LEU A 141 1.60 -34.46 29.12
N LYS A 142 0.55 -33.71 29.46
CA LYS A 142 0.15 -33.45 30.86
C LYS A 142 -1.17 -34.09 31.32
N GLN A 143 -1.80 -34.96 30.54
CA GLN A 143 -2.99 -35.70 30.98
C GLN A 143 -2.69 -37.05 31.67
N GLY A 144 -1.44 -37.26 32.09
CA GLY A 144 -0.96 -38.49 32.74
C GLY A 144 -1.04 -38.53 34.27
N THR A 145 -1.85 -37.71 34.94
CA THR A 145 -2.15 -37.90 36.37
C THR A 145 -3.65 -37.78 36.59
N GLY A 146 -4.28 -38.94 36.75
CA GLY A 146 -5.72 -39.08 36.88
C GLY A 146 -6.30 -38.30 38.04
N LEU A 147 -7.23 -37.42 37.71
CA LEU A 147 -8.37 -37.05 38.55
C LEU A 147 -9.57 -36.99 37.61
N GLN A 148 -10.40 -38.03 37.66
CA GLN A 148 -11.70 -38.05 37.03
C GLN A 148 -12.59 -37.02 37.72
N THR A 149 -12.85 -35.90 37.08
CA THR A 149 -13.95 -35.02 37.47
C THR A 149 -15.00 -35.11 36.37
N GLU A 150 -16.10 -35.80 36.68
CA GLU A 150 -17.30 -35.84 35.85
C GLU A 150 -17.86 -34.42 35.67
N CYS A 151 -17.81 -33.87 34.47
CA CYS A 151 -18.68 -32.77 34.06
C CYS A 151 -19.75 -33.33 33.13
N LYS A 152 -20.89 -33.70 33.74
CA LYS A 152 -22.18 -33.81 33.06
C LYS A 152 -22.77 -32.41 32.86
N TYR A 153 -23.57 -32.29 31.80
CA TYR A 153 -24.41 -31.14 31.38
C TYR A 153 -23.73 -30.02 30.58
N PHE A 154 -23.92 -30.01 29.26
CA PHE A 154 -25.01 -29.24 28.64
C PHE A 154 -25.14 -29.63 27.16
N GLN A 155 -26.28 -30.20 26.78
CA GLN A 155 -26.75 -30.27 25.40
C GLN A 155 -27.65 -29.06 25.14
N ASP A 156 -27.85 -28.74 23.86
CA ASP A 156 -28.76 -27.74 23.28
C ASP A 156 -28.19 -26.35 23.03
N THR A 157 -27.72 -26.13 21.80
CA THR A 157 -28.52 -25.38 20.81
C THR A 157 -27.92 -25.52 19.41
N ALA A 158 -28.64 -26.22 18.54
CA ALA A 158 -28.55 -26.02 17.11
C ALA A 158 -29.16 -24.65 16.79
N LEU A 159 -28.45 -23.81 16.03
CA LEU A 159 -29.09 -22.76 15.27
C LEU A 159 -28.59 -22.74 13.83
N ASP A 160 -29.61 -22.68 12.99
CA ASP A 160 -29.66 -22.85 11.57
C ASP A 160 -29.09 -21.63 10.82
N SER A 161 -28.70 -21.93 9.59
CA SER A 161 -28.32 -21.06 8.49
C SER A 161 -29.06 -19.72 8.39
N ARG A 162 -28.32 -18.66 8.02
CA ARG A 162 -28.80 -17.58 7.13
C ARG A 162 -27.65 -16.70 6.60
N ILE A 163 -27.40 -16.88 5.30
CA ILE A 163 -27.31 -15.85 4.26
C ILE A 163 -26.42 -14.63 4.57
N THR A 164 -25.22 -14.61 4.00
CA THR A 164 -24.59 -13.37 3.53
C THR A 164 -24.72 -13.32 2.01
N SER A 165 -25.76 -12.60 1.56
CA SER A 165 -25.83 -12.04 0.22
C SER A 165 -24.76 -10.95 0.13
N ASP A 166 -23.64 -11.19 -0.56
CA ASP A 166 -22.78 -10.17 -1.21
C ASP A 166 -21.62 -10.80 -2.00
N SER A 167 -21.91 -11.87 -2.75
CA SER A 167 -20.95 -12.45 -3.71
C SER A 167 -21.63 -12.70 -5.04
N ILE A 168 -21.96 -11.62 -5.75
CA ILE A 168 -22.24 -11.70 -7.17
C ILE A 168 -21.38 -10.63 -7.84
N PHE A 169 -20.54 -11.07 -8.78
CA PHE A 169 -19.63 -10.29 -9.63
C PHE A 169 -18.23 -9.97 -9.10
N ALA A 170 -17.40 -10.99 -8.89
CA ALA A 170 -15.97 -10.87 -9.14
C ALA A 170 -15.50 -12.04 -10.03
N PRO A 171 -14.87 -11.78 -11.19
CA PRO A 171 -14.27 -12.85 -11.98
C PRO A 171 -13.11 -13.48 -11.20
N ALA A 172 -13.14 -14.80 -11.03
CA ALA A 172 -12.04 -15.54 -10.42
C ALA A 172 -10.85 -15.57 -11.39
N LEU A 173 -9.75 -14.94 -10.99
CA LEU A 173 -8.46 -15.07 -11.65
C LEU A 173 -7.79 -16.35 -11.16
N SER A 174 -7.42 -17.23 -12.09
CA SER A 174 -6.65 -18.43 -11.77
C SER A 174 -5.38 -18.46 -12.60
N TRP A 175 -4.28 -18.87 -11.97
CA TRP A 175 -2.97 -19.02 -12.61
C TRP A 175 -2.76 -20.48 -12.99
N SER A 176 -2.51 -20.74 -14.28
CA SER A 176 -2.33 -22.09 -14.83
C SER A 176 -1.44 -22.03 -16.06
N ASN A 177 -0.44 -22.91 -16.16
CA ASN A 177 0.48 -23.01 -17.30
C ASN A 177 1.17 -21.69 -17.72
N ASN A 178 1.72 -20.94 -16.75
CA ASN A 178 2.43 -19.67 -16.96
C ASN A 178 1.60 -18.54 -17.62
N ASP A 179 0.27 -18.58 -17.54
CA ASP A 179 -0.59 -17.52 -18.05
C ASP A 179 -1.79 -17.25 -17.12
N TRP A 180 -2.32 -16.02 -17.18
CA TRP A 180 -3.49 -15.60 -16.41
C TRP A 180 -4.77 -15.95 -17.17
N ARG A 181 -5.64 -16.75 -16.55
CA ARG A 181 -6.95 -17.10 -17.12
C ARG A 181 -8.09 -16.49 -16.31
N ILE A 182 -8.96 -15.76 -17.02
CA ILE A 182 -10.24 -15.27 -16.49
C ILE A 182 -11.29 -16.33 -16.75
N SER A 183 -11.76 -17.00 -15.71
CA SER A 183 -12.89 -17.93 -15.81
C SER A 183 -14.19 -17.15 -15.64
N ARG A 184 -14.97 -17.02 -16.72
CA ARG A 184 -16.32 -16.47 -16.64
C ARG A 184 -17.27 -17.55 -16.12
N PRO A 185 -18.15 -17.25 -15.14
CA PRO A 185 -19.19 -18.19 -14.76
C PRO A 185 -20.11 -18.43 -15.97
N ILE A 186 -20.33 -19.71 -16.29
CA ILE A 186 -21.27 -20.13 -17.33
C ILE A 186 -22.67 -19.95 -16.78
N GLY A 187 -23.34 -18.88 -17.22
CA GLY A 187 -24.74 -18.64 -16.93
C GLY A 187 -25.05 -17.17 -16.81
N LEU A 188 -25.39 -16.53 -17.93
CA LEU A 188 -26.25 -15.34 -18.04
C LEU A 188 -26.59 -15.18 -19.54
N LEU A 189 -27.58 -15.95 -19.99
CA LEU A 189 -28.38 -15.61 -21.17
C LEU A 189 -29.49 -14.67 -20.69
N ASN A 190 -29.65 -13.56 -21.41
CA ASN A 190 -30.62 -12.45 -21.27
C ASN A 190 -29.98 -11.15 -20.78
N GLN A 191 -29.52 -10.34 -21.76
CA GLN A 191 -29.36 -8.89 -21.57
C GLN A 191 -30.56 -8.17 -22.20
N PRO A 192 -31.03 -7.05 -21.62
CA PRO A 192 -31.99 -6.18 -22.27
C PRO A 192 -31.35 -5.44 -23.44
N THR A 193 -32.17 -5.10 -24.44
CA THR A 193 -31.76 -4.43 -25.68
C THR A 193 -31.42 -2.95 -25.45
N ILE A 194 -30.56 -2.42 -26.33
CA ILE A 194 -29.97 -1.07 -26.33
C ILE A 194 -31.00 0.08 -26.22
N GLU A 195 -32.28 -0.15 -26.51
CA GLU A 195 -33.34 0.86 -26.42
C GLU A 195 -33.75 1.25 -24.99
N GLU A 196 -33.46 0.41 -23.98
CA GLU A 196 -33.85 0.69 -22.57
C GLU A 196 -32.80 1.51 -21.79
N MET A 197 -31.63 1.81 -22.38
CA MET A 197 -30.57 2.60 -21.71
C MET A 197 -30.60 4.10 -22.05
N THR A 198 -31.52 4.55 -22.90
CA THR A 198 -31.56 5.95 -23.39
C THR A 198 -32.27 6.94 -22.46
N ASP A 199 -33.06 6.48 -21.48
CA ASP A 199 -33.87 7.37 -20.63
C ASP A 199 -33.18 7.81 -19.32
N CYS A 200 -32.09 7.17 -18.89
CA CYS A 200 -31.37 7.59 -17.67
C CYS A 200 -30.31 8.70 -17.89
N ARG A 201 -30.15 9.20 -19.12
CA ARG A 201 -29.13 10.22 -19.47
C ARG A 201 -29.66 11.66 -19.47
N ALA A 202 -30.97 11.87 -19.26
CA ALA A 202 -31.60 13.20 -19.36
C ALA A 202 -31.76 13.95 -18.02
N GLU A 203 -31.46 13.35 -16.86
CA GLU A 203 -31.72 13.97 -15.54
C GLU A 203 -30.48 14.44 -14.76
N ILE A 204 -29.26 14.36 -15.33
CA ILE A 204 -28.01 14.76 -14.62
C ILE A 204 -27.37 16.04 -15.19
N GLU A 205 -27.93 16.67 -16.23
CA GLU A 205 -27.35 17.87 -16.86
C GLU A 205 -27.91 19.23 -16.37
N ALA A 206 -28.62 19.29 -15.23
CA ALA A 206 -29.28 20.54 -14.80
C ALA A 206 -28.52 21.40 -13.77
N ASP A 207 -27.48 20.90 -13.07
CA ASP A 207 -27.04 21.55 -11.80
C ASP A 207 -25.54 21.87 -11.65
N ASN A 208 -24.81 22.24 -12.71
CA ASN A 208 -23.47 22.84 -12.52
C ASN A 208 -23.15 23.93 -13.55
N TYR A 209 -23.82 25.08 -13.40
CA TYR A 209 -23.36 26.37 -13.89
C TYR A 209 -22.41 26.99 -12.87
N TRP A 210 -21.10 26.98 -13.14
CA TRP A 210 -20.18 27.94 -12.54
C TRP A 210 -19.39 28.65 -13.63
N SER A 211 -19.55 29.96 -13.62
CA SER A 211 -18.97 30.97 -14.49
C SER A 211 -17.44 31.06 -14.35
N LEU A 212 -16.74 31.05 -15.48
CA LEU A 212 -15.31 31.36 -15.58
C LEU A 212 -15.08 32.88 -15.49
N PRO A 213 -14.11 33.37 -14.70
CA PRO A 213 -13.58 34.72 -14.88
C PRO A 213 -12.47 34.73 -15.95
N ASN A 214 -12.82 35.34 -17.08
CA ASN A 214 -12.03 36.14 -18.02
C ASN A 214 -10.49 36.20 -17.80
N THR A 215 -9.71 35.51 -18.64
CA THR A 215 -8.23 35.46 -18.65
C THR A 215 -7.57 36.62 -19.42
N ALA A 216 -8.12 37.83 -19.37
CA ALA A 216 -7.64 38.96 -20.20
C ALA A 216 -6.69 39.96 -19.50
N SER A 217 -6.11 39.66 -18.32
CA SER A 217 -5.44 40.70 -17.50
C SER A 217 -3.98 40.43 -17.08
N LEU A 218 -3.28 39.42 -17.60
CA LEU A 218 -1.89 39.10 -17.20
C LEU A 218 -0.86 39.19 -18.34
N LEU A 219 -0.98 40.23 -19.17
CA LEU A 219 0.09 40.68 -20.07
C LEU A 219 0.28 42.19 -19.92
N LYS A 220 0.92 42.62 -18.83
CA LYS A 220 1.58 43.93 -18.65
C LYS A 220 2.21 44.00 -17.26
N ARG A 221 3.46 43.53 -17.14
CA ARG A 221 4.52 44.00 -16.21
C ARG A 221 5.66 43.00 -16.22
N ASN A 222 6.60 43.20 -17.15
CA ASN A 222 8.03 42.91 -17.01
C ASN A 222 8.72 43.41 -18.28
N ALA A 223 8.73 44.74 -18.43
CA ALA A 223 9.62 45.45 -19.34
C ALA A 223 10.47 46.35 -18.44
N GLY A 224 11.73 45.97 -18.21
CA GLY A 224 12.65 46.71 -17.36
C GLY A 224 13.90 45.92 -17.03
N ASN A 225 14.86 45.96 -17.96
CA ASN A 225 16.31 45.80 -17.82
C ASN A 225 16.90 44.92 -18.93
N VAL A 226 17.06 45.54 -20.11
CA VAL A 226 18.04 45.11 -21.11
C VAL A 226 19.28 45.98 -20.85
N GLU A 227 20.27 45.42 -20.17
CA GLU A 227 21.62 45.99 -20.11
C GLU A 227 22.28 45.79 -21.48
N THR A 228 22.53 46.90 -22.17
CA THR A 228 23.32 46.94 -23.40
C THR A 228 24.81 46.99 -23.09
N SER A 229 25.49 45.91 -23.45
CA SER A 229 26.88 45.78 -23.95
C SER A 229 27.78 47.04 -24.02
N GLU A 230 28.94 46.96 -23.35
CA GLU A 230 30.20 47.58 -23.81
C GLU A 230 31.27 46.51 -24.02
N TRP A 231 31.60 46.26 -25.30
CA TRP A 231 32.83 45.56 -25.69
C TRP A 231 33.94 46.61 -25.87
N ARG A 232 35.00 46.54 -25.07
CA ARG A 232 36.24 47.30 -25.31
C ARG A 232 37.16 46.47 -26.20
N LEU A 233 37.48 47.00 -27.38
CA LEU A 233 38.57 46.54 -28.23
C LEU A 233 39.91 46.98 -27.62
N ALA A 234 40.84 46.03 -27.54
CA ALA A 234 42.24 46.28 -27.26
C ALA A 234 42.96 46.73 -28.54
N ALA A 235 43.76 47.79 -28.42
CA ALA A 235 44.93 48.10 -29.24
C ALA A 235 45.96 48.80 -28.33
#